data_AF-A0A352VUM0-F1
#
_entry.id   AF-A0A352VUM0-F1
#
_cell.length_a   1.000
_cell.length_b   1.000
_cell.length_c   1.000
_cell.angle_alpha   90.00
_cell.angle_beta   90.00
_cell.angle_gamma   90.00
#
_symmetry.space_group_name_H-M   'P 1'
#
loop_
_entity.id
_entity.type
_entity.pdbx_description
1 polymer ?
#
loop_
_entity_poly.entity_id
_entity_poly.type
_entity_poly.pdbx_seq_one_letter_code
_entity_poly.pdbx_strand_id
1 'polypeptide(L)'
;MKAVILAGGKGTRLGTLAHDIPKPMVHIGGKPILEHQIELGKSCGINDYLLITGHLSGVIENHFKNGKKFGVNISYFMETVPLGTTGGIKACREQLHETFFVFYGDVMMNLDLNAMLAFHSAQKGMATLAVHPNDHPFDSDLLDIDDEHRIISFFPKPHSGAYYRNLVNAALYILEPQIFNYLPEGKKADFGKDIFPAVYKKEKIFAWNTPEYIKDVGTPERLSEVSADLESGKTAMLNRQNPRPAVFLDRDGVINEYRGLVSRPDDFILYPFAARAIKKLEQAGFLCIIISNQPAVARGLCSIDDIRSIHKKMEWQLGLEQAKLDAVYFCPHHPDRGYPEENPDYKISCSCRKPDIGMIKQACLDFNIDLKKSYFIGDSARDMKCGKRAGLLNIAVETGENTAAREDCFSICTNLEEAAGLICSVFKK
;
A
#
# COMPACT_ATOMS: atom_id res chain seq x y z
N MET A 1 0.31 -10.08 23.70
CA MET A 1 -0.11 -10.25 22.29
C MET A 1 0.77 -11.30 21.63
N LYS A 2 0.17 -12.20 20.85
CA LYS A 2 0.88 -13.25 20.11
C LYS A 2 1.03 -12.92 18.63
N ALA A 3 2.06 -13.47 18.00
CA ALA A 3 2.19 -13.57 16.55
C ALA A 3 2.24 -15.03 16.13
N VAL A 4 1.54 -15.36 15.04
CA VAL A 4 1.66 -16.63 14.35
C VAL A 4 2.47 -16.39 13.09
N ILE A 5 3.51 -17.19 12.84
CA ILE A 5 4.28 -17.10 11.59
C ILE A 5 4.14 -18.41 10.82
N LEU A 6 3.65 -18.30 9.58
CA LEU A 6 3.52 -19.41 8.64
C LEU A 6 4.89 -19.72 8.03
N ALA A 7 5.58 -20.73 8.54
CA ALA A 7 6.96 -21.06 8.22
C ALA A 7 7.15 -22.42 7.50
N GLY A 8 6.08 -23.00 6.93
CA GLY A 8 6.10 -24.31 6.26
C GLY A 8 6.57 -24.32 4.80
N GLY A 9 6.96 -23.18 4.23
CA GLY A 9 7.25 -23.03 2.79
C GLY A 9 8.49 -23.81 2.31
N LYS A 10 8.31 -24.64 1.27
CA LYS A 10 9.38 -25.49 0.68
C LYS A 10 10.45 -24.74 -0.11
N GLY A 11 10.21 -23.50 -0.54
CA GLY A 11 11.22 -22.73 -1.29
C GLY A 11 11.57 -23.26 -2.69
N THR A 12 10.76 -24.14 -3.28
CA THR A 12 11.10 -24.86 -4.53
C THR A 12 11.52 -23.97 -5.70
N ARG A 13 11.03 -22.72 -5.78
CA ARG A 13 11.37 -21.73 -6.82
C ARG A 13 12.72 -21.04 -6.61
N LEU A 14 13.37 -21.21 -5.46
CA LEU A 14 14.70 -20.67 -5.17
C LEU A 14 15.83 -21.61 -5.60
N GLY A 15 15.50 -22.79 -6.13
CA GLY A 15 16.49 -23.74 -6.64
C GLY A 15 17.48 -24.17 -5.56
N THR A 16 18.78 -24.14 -5.90
CA THR A 16 19.87 -24.55 -4.99
C THR A 16 19.99 -23.69 -3.74
N LEU A 17 19.48 -22.44 -3.76
CA LEU A 17 19.55 -21.51 -2.63
C LEU A 17 18.69 -21.94 -1.43
N ALA A 18 17.71 -22.83 -1.64
CA ALA A 18 16.83 -23.35 -0.61
C ALA A 18 16.76 -24.89 -0.62
N HIS A 19 17.80 -25.57 -1.10
CA HIS A 19 17.80 -27.04 -1.20
C HIS A 19 17.77 -27.70 0.19
N ASP A 20 18.61 -27.21 1.12
CA ASP A 20 18.78 -27.80 2.46
C ASP A 20 18.19 -26.94 3.57
N ILE A 21 17.47 -25.87 3.22
CA ILE A 21 16.87 -24.94 4.19
C ILE A 21 15.42 -24.59 3.79
N PRO A 22 14.50 -24.46 4.76
CA PRO A 22 13.18 -23.88 4.53
C PRO A 22 13.27 -22.48 3.94
N LYS A 23 12.27 -22.06 3.15
CA LYS A 23 12.22 -20.70 2.58
C LYS A 23 12.39 -19.59 3.63
N PRO A 24 11.74 -19.65 4.81
CA PRO A 24 11.94 -18.64 5.87
C PRO A 24 13.37 -18.55 6.43
N MET A 25 14.21 -19.58 6.19
CA MET A 25 15.59 -19.65 6.67
C MET A 25 16.62 -19.11 5.66
N VAL A 26 16.18 -18.67 4.49
CA VAL A 26 17.04 -17.98 3.52
C VAL A 26 17.57 -16.70 4.14
N HIS A 27 18.86 -16.43 3.95
CA HIS A 27 19.55 -15.32 4.60
C HIS A 27 19.50 -14.05 3.76
N ILE A 28 19.28 -12.92 4.45
CA ILE A 28 19.36 -11.57 3.91
C ILE A 28 20.11 -10.73 4.94
N GLY A 29 21.19 -10.05 4.55
CA GLY A 29 22.02 -9.27 5.49
C GLY A 29 22.58 -10.11 6.66
N GLY A 30 22.92 -11.38 6.41
CA GLY A 30 23.50 -12.28 7.40
C GLY A 30 22.51 -12.93 8.38
N LYS A 31 21.20 -12.69 8.24
CA LYS A 31 20.16 -13.29 9.09
C LYS A 31 19.05 -13.96 8.27
N PRO A 32 18.43 -15.04 8.77
CA PRO A 32 17.20 -15.59 8.20
C PRO A 32 16.07 -14.56 8.06
N ILE A 33 15.24 -14.66 7.02
CA ILE A 33 14.00 -13.84 6.88
C ILE A 33 13.14 -13.94 8.14
N LEU A 34 12.97 -15.15 8.68
CA LEU A 34 12.17 -15.37 9.88
C LEU A 34 12.74 -14.63 11.11
N GLU A 35 14.06 -14.45 11.18
CA GLU A 35 14.72 -13.70 12.26
C GLU A 35 14.41 -12.21 12.14
N HIS A 36 14.44 -11.64 10.93
CA HIS A 36 14.03 -10.25 10.68
C HIS A 36 12.58 -9.99 11.12
N GLN A 37 11.67 -10.93 10.85
CA GLN A 37 10.26 -10.80 11.25
C GLN A 37 10.06 -10.87 12.78
N ILE A 38 10.78 -11.76 13.45
CA ILE A 38 10.76 -11.84 14.92
C ILE A 38 11.32 -10.55 15.52
N GLU A 39 12.43 -10.02 14.99
CA GLU A 39 13.00 -8.75 15.44
C GLU A 39 12.04 -7.56 15.21
N LEU A 40 11.34 -7.52 14.07
CA LEU A 40 10.33 -6.51 13.77
C LEU A 40 9.14 -6.58 14.74
N GLY A 41 8.58 -7.77 14.98
CA GLY A 41 7.48 -7.92 15.94
C GLY A 41 7.91 -7.55 17.37
N LYS A 42 9.13 -7.93 17.77
CA LYS A 42 9.68 -7.65 19.08
C LYS A 42 9.87 -6.15 19.31
N SER A 43 10.34 -5.41 18.30
CA SER A 43 10.47 -3.94 18.39
C SER A 43 9.12 -3.25 18.64
N CYS A 44 8.02 -3.93 18.35
CA CYS A 44 6.65 -3.50 18.60
C CYS A 44 6.00 -4.17 19.82
N GLY A 45 6.77 -4.86 20.67
CA GLY A 45 6.29 -5.45 21.92
C GLY A 45 5.64 -6.83 21.77
N ILE A 46 5.69 -7.46 20.59
CA ILE A 46 5.26 -8.85 20.40
C ILE A 46 6.37 -9.77 20.93
N ASN A 47 6.09 -10.52 22.01
CA ASN A 47 7.08 -11.38 22.66
C ASN A 47 6.77 -12.87 22.53
N ASP A 48 5.56 -13.25 22.15
CA ASP A 48 5.12 -14.64 22.10
C ASP A 48 4.80 -15.05 20.66
N TYR A 49 5.54 -16.02 20.15
CA TYR A 49 5.46 -16.46 18.76
C TYR A 49 5.08 -17.94 18.67
N LEU A 50 4.12 -18.23 17.80
CA LEU A 50 3.78 -19.58 17.39
C LEU A 50 4.23 -19.77 15.93
N LEU A 51 5.20 -20.64 15.71
CA LEU A 51 5.70 -20.95 14.37
C LEU A 51 4.97 -22.18 13.82
N ILE A 52 4.22 -22.00 12.73
CA ILE A 52 3.62 -23.10 11.98
C ILE A 52 4.68 -23.62 11.01
N THR A 53 5.37 -24.68 11.37
CA THR A 53 6.48 -25.27 10.61
C THR A 53 5.99 -26.45 9.76
N GLY A 54 6.82 -26.89 8.82
CA GLY A 54 6.49 -28.03 7.97
C GLY A 54 7.75 -28.67 7.41
N HIS A 55 8.00 -28.49 6.11
CA HIS A 55 9.21 -29.01 5.47
C HIS A 55 10.48 -28.53 6.19
N LEU A 56 11.38 -29.47 6.51
CA LEU A 56 12.66 -29.21 7.21
C LEU A 56 12.50 -28.41 8.53
N SER A 57 11.40 -28.64 9.27
CA SER A 57 11.09 -27.97 10.55
C SER A 57 12.24 -27.99 11.55
N GLY A 58 13.02 -29.08 11.60
CA GLY A 58 14.19 -29.21 12.48
C GLY A 58 15.25 -28.12 12.28
N VAL A 59 15.39 -27.56 11.07
CA VAL A 59 16.30 -26.42 10.82
C VAL A 59 15.84 -25.17 11.58
N ILE A 60 14.54 -24.88 11.53
CA ILE A 60 13.92 -23.74 12.23
C ILE A 60 14.00 -23.97 13.75
N GLU A 61 13.57 -25.14 14.23
CA GLU A 61 13.54 -25.47 15.66
C GLU A 61 14.94 -25.44 16.29
N ASN A 62 15.97 -25.91 15.58
CA ASN A 62 17.35 -25.88 16.06
C ASN A 62 17.94 -24.46 16.12
N HIS A 63 17.60 -23.59 15.17
CA HIS A 63 18.05 -22.19 15.14
C HIS A 63 17.36 -21.35 16.22
N PHE A 64 16.03 -21.44 16.30
CA PHE A 64 15.22 -20.57 17.14
C PHE A 64 15.02 -21.11 18.57
N LYS A 65 15.03 -22.44 18.76
CA LYS A 65 14.79 -23.10 20.06
C LYS A 65 13.56 -22.52 20.74
N ASN A 66 13.64 -22.15 22.02
CA ASN A 66 12.53 -21.50 22.74
C ASN A 66 12.49 -19.97 22.58
N GLY A 67 13.29 -19.39 21.68
CA GLY A 67 13.33 -17.94 21.44
C GLY A 67 14.19 -17.12 22.40
N LYS A 68 14.68 -17.70 23.51
CA LYS A 68 15.41 -16.94 24.54
C LYS A 68 16.63 -16.19 24.03
N LYS A 69 17.36 -16.75 23.05
CA LYS A 69 18.50 -16.08 22.39
C LYS A 69 18.10 -14.75 21.72
N PHE A 70 16.86 -14.68 21.24
CA PHE A 70 16.29 -13.52 20.55
C PHE A 70 15.48 -12.62 21.51
N GLY A 71 15.38 -12.98 22.79
CA GLY A 71 14.61 -12.25 23.80
C GLY A 71 13.10 -12.32 23.59
N VAL A 72 12.59 -13.43 23.04
CA VAL A 72 11.17 -13.73 22.84
C VAL A 72 10.87 -15.17 23.29
N ASN A 73 9.60 -15.55 23.34
CA ASN A 73 9.15 -16.92 23.56
C ASN A 73 8.66 -17.51 22.25
N ILE A 74 9.14 -18.69 21.89
CA ILE A 74 8.75 -19.39 20.66
C ILE A 74 8.19 -20.77 20.99
N SER A 75 6.98 -21.05 20.49
CA SER A 75 6.38 -22.38 20.40
C SER A 75 6.19 -22.79 18.94
N TYR A 76 5.96 -24.08 18.72
CA TYR A 76 5.90 -24.66 17.38
C TYR A 76 4.65 -25.50 17.20
N PHE A 77 4.14 -25.49 15.97
CA PHE A 77 3.20 -26.48 15.48
C PHE A 77 3.71 -27.00 14.14
N MET A 78 4.05 -28.28 14.09
CA MET A 78 4.57 -28.91 12.87
C MET A 78 3.41 -29.51 12.06
N GLU A 79 3.18 -28.98 10.87
CA GLU A 79 2.28 -29.56 9.88
C GLU A 79 2.94 -30.77 9.20
N THR A 80 2.37 -31.95 9.41
CA THR A 80 2.79 -33.19 8.70
C THR A 80 2.19 -33.27 7.29
N VAL A 81 1.06 -32.59 7.06
CA VAL A 81 0.38 -32.47 5.77
C VAL A 81 0.17 -30.99 5.48
N PRO A 82 0.45 -30.49 4.27
CA PRO A 82 0.21 -29.08 3.95
C PRO A 82 -1.29 -28.73 3.96
N LEU A 83 -1.76 -27.99 4.97
CA LEU A 83 -3.16 -27.57 5.13
C LEU A 83 -3.42 -26.11 4.69
N GLY A 84 -2.55 -25.57 3.84
CA GLY A 84 -2.66 -24.21 3.36
C GLY A 84 -2.27 -23.19 4.43
N THR A 85 -2.71 -21.94 4.28
CA THR A 85 -2.31 -20.86 5.19
C THR A 85 -3.17 -20.76 6.45
N THR A 86 -4.22 -21.58 6.56
CA THR A 86 -5.20 -21.50 7.67
C THR A 86 -5.18 -22.72 8.59
N GLY A 87 -4.81 -23.91 8.07
CA GLY A 87 -4.97 -25.18 8.78
C GLY A 87 -4.18 -25.28 10.08
N GLY A 88 -2.86 -25.05 10.03
CA GLY A 88 -2.03 -25.04 11.23
C GLY A 88 -2.46 -24.01 12.28
N ILE A 89 -2.96 -22.84 11.85
CA ILE A 89 -3.50 -21.83 12.76
C ILE A 89 -4.78 -22.35 13.44
N LYS A 90 -5.71 -22.95 12.67
CA LYS A 90 -6.95 -23.52 13.21
C LYS A 90 -6.69 -24.65 14.22
N ALA A 91 -5.68 -25.49 13.97
CA ALA A 91 -5.26 -26.53 14.90
C ALA A 91 -4.75 -25.95 16.24
N CYS A 92 -4.24 -24.73 16.23
CA CYS A 92 -3.70 -24.04 17.40
C CYS A 92 -4.68 -23.06 18.06
N ARG A 93 -5.97 -23.09 17.71
CA ARG A 93 -6.99 -22.14 18.23
C ARG A 93 -7.02 -22.05 19.76
N GLU A 94 -6.77 -23.16 20.47
CA GLU A 94 -6.76 -23.22 21.94
C GLU A 94 -5.55 -22.48 22.56
N GLN A 95 -4.65 -21.93 21.74
CA GLN A 95 -3.54 -21.09 22.17
C GLN A 95 -3.76 -19.60 21.80
N LEU A 96 -4.83 -19.27 21.08
CA LEU A 96 -5.06 -17.98 20.42
C LEU A 96 -6.41 -17.38 20.85
N HIS A 97 -6.51 -16.96 22.12
CA HIS A 97 -7.73 -16.43 22.72
C HIS A 97 -7.87 -14.90 22.66
N GLU A 98 -6.84 -14.20 22.21
CA GLU A 98 -6.78 -12.73 22.09
C GLU A 98 -6.41 -12.36 20.66
N THR A 99 -6.61 -11.09 20.28
CA THR A 99 -6.14 -10.52 19.01
C THR A 99 -4.67 -10.89 18.75
N PHE A 100 -4.38 -11.35 17.53
CA PHE A 100 -3.05 -11.83 17.18
C PHE A 100 -2.65 -11.45 15.76
N PHE A 101 -1.34 -11.33 15.53
CA PHE A 101 -0.79 -11.13 14.20
C PHE A 101 -0.60 -12.47 13.47
N VAL A 102 -0.72 -12.45 12.14
CA VAL A 102 -0.33 -13.54 11.26
C VAL A 102 0.66 -13.02 10.23
N PHE A 103 1.85 -13.60 10.22
CA PHE A 103 2.91 -13.32 9.25
C PHE A 103 3.10 -14.50 8.30
N TYR A 104 3.46 -14.21 7.07
CA TYR A 104 3.94 -15.22 6.13
C TYR A 104 5.47 -15.23 6.19
N GLY A 105 6.06 -16.37 6.54
CA GLY A 105 7.49 -16.51 6.88
C GLY A 105 8.45 -16.24 5.74
N ASP A 106 7.96 -15.99 4.53
CA ASP A 106 8.72 -15.78 3.30
C ASP A 106 8.62 -14.36 2.74
N VAL A 107 8.04 -13.44 3.51
CA VAL A 107 7.87 -12.04 3.15
C VAL A 107 8.82 -11.19 3.99
N MET A 108 9.77 -10.52 3.33
CA MET A 108 10.58 -9.50 3.99
C MET A 108 9.74 -8.24 4.15
N MET A 109 9.72 -7.68 5.35
CA MET A 109 8.92 -6.51 5.64
C MET A 109 9.59 -5.61 6.69
N ASN A 110 9.34 -4.32 6.59
CA ASN A 110 9.70 -3.34 7.61
C ASN A 110 8.65 -2.24 7.61
N LEU A 111 7.70 -2.34 8.55
CA LEU A 111 6.57 -1.44 8.68
C LEU A 111 6.24 -1.15 10.15
N ASP A 112 5.49 -0.09 10.39
CA ASP A 112 5.02 0.30 11.72
C ASP A 112 3.85 -0.58 12.18
N LEU A 113 4.16 -1.72 12.80
CA LEU A 113 3.14 -2.65 13.32
C LEU A 113 2.31 -2.02 14.44
N ASN A 114 2.84 -1.05 15.19
CA ASN A 114 2.08 -0.34 16.22
C ASN A 114 1.00 0.54 15.59
N ALA A 115 1.31 1.23 14.48
CA ALA A 115 0.32 1.99 13.73
C ALA A 115 -0.77 1.08 13.15
N MET A 116 -0.40 -0.08 12.58
CA MET A 116 -1.36 -1.07 12.09
C MET A 116 -2.27 -1.59 13.22
N LEU A 117 -1.72 -1.86 14.41
CA LEU A 117 -2.49 -2.31 15.56
C LEU A 117 -3.43 -1.23 16.11
N ALA A 118 -2.96 0.03 16.16
CA ALA A 118 -3.79 1.16 16.55
C ALA A 118 -4.98 1.35 15.59
N PHE A 119 -4.73 1.22 14.29
CA PHE A 119 -5.79 1.23 13.27
C PHE A 119 -6.79 0.08 13.47
N HIS A 120 -6.32 -1.15 13.66
CA HIS A 120 -7.20 -2.30 13.91
C HIS A 120 -8.09 -2.07 15.14
N SER A 121 -7.50 -1.58 16.23
CA SER A 121 -8.21 -1.28 17.48
C SER A 121 -9.28 -0.20 17.31
N ALA A 122 -9.01 0.82 16.46
CA ALA A 122 -9.97 1.87 16.15
C ALA A 122 -11.15 1.37 15.31
N GLN A 123 -10.89 0.47 14.35
CA GLN A 123 -11.90 -0.03 13.42
C GLN A 123 -12.82 -1.10 14.02
N LYS A 124 -12.33 -1.87 15.01
CA LYS A 124 -13.09 -2.95 15.69
C LYS A 124 -13.68 -3.97 14.71
N GLY A 125 -12.89 -4.35 13.70
CA GLY A 125 -13.25 -5.39 12.73
C GLY A 125 -12.77 -6.78 13.14
N MET A 126 -13.25 -7.81 12.44
CA MET A 126 -12.80 -9.20 12.61
C MET A 126 -11.36 -9.40 12.17
N ALA A 127 -10.91 -8.62 11.19
CA ALA A 127 -9.56 -8.69 10.67
C ALA A 127 -9.14 -7.35 10.07
N THR A 128 -7.84 -7.07 10.13
CA THR A 128 -7.17 -6.03 9.35
C THR A 128 -6.10 -6.67 8.48
N LEU A 129 -6.16 -6.41 7.18
CA LEU A 129 -5.16 -6.87 6.21
C LEU A 129 -4.23 -5.71 5.89
N ALA A 130 -2.92 -5.93 5.94
CA ALA A 130 -2.00 -5.02 5.29
C ALA A 130 -2.20 -5.12 3.77
N VAL A 131 -2.41 -3.99 3.13
CA VAL A 131 -2.47 -3.89 1.67
C VAL A 131 -1.49 -2.83 1.20
N HIS A 132 -0.96 -3.03 0.00
CA HIS A 132 -0.02 -2.09 -0.58
C HIS A 132 -0.15 -2.01 -2.09
N PRO A 133 0.12 -0.85 -2.71
CA PRO A 133 0.29 -0.77 -4.15
C PRO A 133 1.64 -1.39 -4.55
N ASN A 134 1.66 -2.17 -5.63
CA ASN A 134 2.89 -2.74 -6.18
C ASN A 134 3.07 -2.48 -7.67
N ASP A 135 4.22 -2.84 -8.21
CA ASP A 135 4.59 -2.64 -9.61
C ASP A 135 4.13 -3.79 -10.53
N HIS A 136 3.46 -4.81 -9.98
CA HIS A 136 2.93 -5.97 -10.70
C HIS A 136 1.48 -6.30 -10.28
N PRO A 137 0.52 -5.35 -10.42
CA PRO A 137 -0.84 -5.55 -9.92
C PRO A 137 -1.56 -6.70 -10.62
N PHE A 138 -1.32 -6.91 -11.92
CA PHE A 138 -1.89 -8.01 -12.73
C PHE A 138 -1.46 -9.40 -12.26
N ASP A 139 -0.34 -9.50 -11.55
CA ASP A 139 0.21 -10.72 -10.97
C ASP A 139 -0.07 -10.84 -9.46
N SER A 140 -1.02 -10.06 -8.94
CA SER A 140 -1.39 -10.07 -7.52
C SER A 140 -2.88 -10.32 -7.32
N ASP A 141 -3.25 -10.91 -6.18
CA ASP A 141 -4.67 -10.89 -5.76
C ASP A 141 -4.97 -9.48 -5.23
N LEU A 142 -6.00 -8.85 -5.78
CA LEU A 142 -6.37 -7.47 -5.49
C LEU A 142 -7.65 -7.41 -4.65
N LEU A 143 -7.90 -6.24 -4.07
CA LEU A 143 -9.15 -5.95 -3.38
C LEU A 143 -9.59 -4.50 -3.58
N ASP A 144 -10.81 -4.20 -3.15
CA ASP A 144 -11.34 -2.84 -3.13
C ASP A 144 -11.87 -2.48 -1.74
N ILE A 145 -11.89 -1.18 -1.46
CA ILE A 145 -12.31 -0.63 -0.16
C ILE A 145 -13.27 0.55 -0.31
N ASP A 146 -14.11 0.76 0.70
CA ASP A 146 -14.87 2.00 0.88
C ASP A 146 -14.05 3.10 1.58
N ASP A 147 -14.69 4.23 1.88
CA ASP A 147 -14.04 5.39 2.51
C ASP A 147 -13.65 5.12 3.97
N GLU A 148 -14.32 4.17 4.62
CA GLU A 148 -14.00 3.70 5.97
C GLU A 148 -12.93 2.60 5.98
N HIS A 149 -12.28 2.35 4.83
CA HIS A 149 -11.27 1.32 4.63
C HIS A 149 -11.79 -0.13 4.78
N ARG A 150 -13.10 -0.34 4.77
CA ARG A 150 -13.67 -1.69 4.81
C ARG A 150 -13.52 -2.32 3.44
N ILE A 151 -13.16 -3.59 3.42
CA ILE A 151 -13.06 -4.37 2.18
C ILE A 151 -14.45 -4.67 1.64
N ILE A 152 -14.67 -4.29 0.38
CA ILE A 152 -15.96 -4.44 -0.33
C ILE A 152 -15.90 -5.39 -1.52
N SER A 153 -14.69 -5.75 -1.98
CA SER A 153 -14.51 -6.72 -3.08
C SER A 153 -13.13 -7.37 -3.04
N PHE A 154 -13.02 -8.55 -3.62
CA PHE A 154 -11.76 -9.26 -3.91
C PHE A 154 -11.71 -9.59 -5.40
N PHE A 155 -10.54 -9.46 -6.00
CA PHE A 155 -10.26 -9.81 -7.39
C PHE A 155 -9.10 -10.81 -7.43
N PRO A 156 -9.39 -12.12 -7.34
CA PRO A 156 -8.37 -13.16 -7.48
C PRO A 156 -7.89 -13.24 -8.93
N LYS A 157 -6.70 -13.79 -9.14
CA LYS A 157 -6.18 -14.03 -10.50
C LYS A 157 -6.80 -15.27 -11.18
N PRO A 158 -7.06 -15.24 -12.50
CA PRO A 158 -7.03 -14.06 -13.36
C PRO A 158 -8.18 -13.10 -13.03
N HIS A 159 -7.93 -11.79 -13.02
CA HIS A 159 -8.93 -10.80 -12.60
C HIS A 159 -10.13 -10.81 -13.54
N SER A 160 -11.34 -10.90 -12.97
CA SER A 160 -12.60 -10.71 -13.69
C SER A 160 -13.14 -9.30 -13.45
N GLY A 161 -13.57 -8.60 -14.51
CA GLY A 161 -14.24 -7.30 -14.40
C GLY A 161 -13.49 -6.16 -15.09
N ALA A 162 -13.93 -4.93 -14.80
CA ALA A 162 -13.38 -3.69 -15.34
C ALA A 162 -12.14 -3.23 -14.53
N TYR A 163 -11.83 -1.93 -14.60
CA TYR A 163 -10.72 -1.32 -13.91
C TYR A 163 -10.76 -1.53 -12.38
N TYR A 164 -9.59 -1.66 -11.78
CA TYR A 164 -9.41 -1.94 -10.36
C TYR A 164 -8.36 -1.02 -9.74
N ARG A 165 -8.39 -0.94 -8.41
CA ARG A 165 -7.34 -0.28 -7.65
C ARG A 165 -6.12 -1.18 -7.52
N ASN A 166 -4.96 -0.59 -7.43
CA ASN A 166 -3.72 -1.28 -7.12
C ASN A 166 -3.60 -1.46 -5.59
N LEU A 167 -4.44 -2.33 -5.03
CA LEU A 167 -4.44 -2.68 -3.62
C LEU A 167 -4.18 -4.18 -3.47
N VAL A 168 -2.91 -4.53 -3.31
CA VAL A 168 -2.46 -5.92 -3.21
C VAL A 168 -2.54 -6.39 -1.77
N ASN A 169 -3.11 -7.58 -1.56
CA ASN A 169 -3.04 -8.24 -0.26
C ASN A 169 -1.57 -8.62 0.08
N ALA A 170 -1.03 -8.06 1.16
CA ALA A 170 0.40 -8.11 1.48
C ALA A 170 0.79 -9.23 2.46
N ALA A 171 -0.09 -10.21 2.70
CA ALA A 171 0.19 -11.40 3.51
C ALA A 171 0.64 -11.13 4.96
N LEU A 172 0.13 -10.05 5.54
CA LEU A 172 0.26 -9.69 6.95
C LEU A 172 -1.11 -9.30 7.50
N TYR A 173 -1.55 -9.97 8.56
CA TYR A 173 -2.90 -9.81 9.10
C TYR A 173 -2.87 -9.56 10.61
N ILE A 174 -3.85 -8.80 11.10
CA ILE A 174 -4.29 -8.83 12.50
C ILE A 174 -5.66 -9.49 12.52
N LEU A 175 -5.84 -10.50 13.36
CA LEU A 175 -7.05 -11.31 13.42
C LEU A 175 -7.63 -11.34 14.83
N GLU A 176 -8.96 -11.27 14.90
CA GLU A 176 -9.72 -11.56 16.11
C GLU A 176 -10.02 -13.07 16.20
N PRO A 177 -10.02 -13.69 17.40
CA PRO A 177 -10.27 -15.13 17.60
C PRO A 177 -11.56 -15.65 16.94
N GLN A 178 -12.57 -14.80 16.77
CA GLN A 178 -13.83 -15.10 16.10
C GLN A 178 -13.63 -15.60 14.66
N ILE A 179 -12.49 -15.29 14.03
CA ILE A 179 -12.12 -15.80 12.70
C ILE A 179 -12.11 -17.34 12.65
N PHE A 180 -11.84 -18.02 13.78
CA PHE A 180 -11.81 -19.47 13.85
C PHE A 180 -13.15 -20.11 13.49
N ASN A 181 -14.27 -19.39 13.60
CA ASN A 181 -15.59 -19.88 13.19
C ASN A 181 -15.70 -20.11 11.67
N TYR A 182 -14.81 -19.50 10.89
CA TYR A 182 -14.79 -19.59 9.43
C TYR A 182 -13.68 -20.50 8.90
N LEU A 183 -12.69 -20.86 9.72
CA LEU A 183 -11.58 -21.71 9.30
C LEU A 183 -12.00 -23.19 9.33
N PRO A 184 -11.83 -23.94 8.22
CA PRO A 184 -12.21 -25.34 8.17
C PRO A 184 -11.24 -26.21 8.97
N GLU A 185 -11.78 -27.16 9.75
CA GLU A 185 -10.97 -28.12 10.52
C GLU A 185 -10.33 -29.16 9.58
N GLY A 186 -9.02 -29.35 9.68
CA GLY A 186 -8.30 -30.44 9.01
C GLY A 186 -8.36 -30.42 7.48
N LYS A 187 -8.72 -29.29 6.87
CA LYS A 187 -8.79 -29.13 5.41
C LYS A 187 -7.80 -28.07 4.94
N LYS A 188 -7.30 -28.26 3.72
CA LYS A 188 -6.49 -27.25 3.05
C LYS A 188 -7.35 -26.04 2.68
N ALA A 189 -6.98 -24.86 3.18
CA ALA A 189 -7.60 -23.59 2.81
C ALA A 189 -6.64 -22.42 3.00
N ASP A 190 -6.85 -21.36 2.24
CA ASP A 190 -6.01 -20.17 2.22
C ASP A 190 -6.76 -18.89 2.61
N PHE A 191 -6.10 -18.02 3.37
CA PHE A 191 -6.72 -16.77 3.84
C PHE A 191 -7.19 -15.88 2.69
N GLY A 192 -6.29 -15.57 1.74
CA GLY A 192 -6.58 -14.66 0.64
C GLY A 192 -7.53 -15.23 -0.42
N LYS A 193 -7.59 -16.56 -0.58
CA LYS A 193 -8.37 -17.21 -1.65
C LYS A 193 -9.72 -17.72 -1.17
N ASP A 194 -9.77 -18.30 0.02
CA ASP A 194 -10.94 -19.02 0.51
C ASP A 194 -11.62 -18.26 1.65
N ILE A 195 -10.85 -17.79 2.64
CA ILE A 195 -11.43 -17.26 3.88
C ILE A 195 -11.93 -15.83 3.72
N PHE A 196 -11.05 -14.87 3.42
CA PHE A 196 -11.46 -13.47 3.36
C PHE A 196 -12.53 -13.21 2.29
N PRO A 197 -12.45 -13.80 1.07
CA PRO A 197 -13.52 -13.69 0.08
C PRO A 197 -14.88 -14.25 0.55
N ALA A 198 -14.90 -15.24 1.43
CA ALA A 198 -16.15 -15.80 1.99
C ALA A 198 -16.69 -15.02 3.21
N VAL A 199 -15.83 -14.24 3.88
CA VAL A 199 -16.13 -13.63 5.19
C VAL A 199 -16.44 -12.13 5.09
N TYR A 200 -15.84 -11.37 4.15
CA TYR A 200 -15.97 -9.90 4.10
C TYR A 200 -17.40 -9.36 3.97
N LYS A 201 -18.32 -10.16 3.41
CA LYS A 201 -19.74 -9.81 3.31
C LYS A 201 -20.51 -10.03 4.61
N LYS A 202 -20.03 -10.93 5.47
CA LYS A 202 -20.67 -11.33 6.73
C LYS A 202 -20.11 -10.53 7.90
N GLU A 203 -18.83 -10.16 7.82
CA GLU A 203 -18.07 -9.57 8.90
C GLU A 203 -17.28 -8.37 8.41
N LYS A 204 -16.96 -7.44 9.32
CA LYS A 204 -16.15 -6.27 8.97
C LYS A 204 -14.69 -6.67 8.88
N ILE A 205 -14.12 -6.58 7.68
CA ILE A 205 -12.69 -6.72 7.42
C ILE A 205 -12.19 -5.39 6.86
N PHE A 206 -11.08 -4.90 7.39
CA PHE A 206 -10.50 -3.61 7.01
C PHE A 206 -9.15 -3.78 6.30
N ALA A 207 -8.82 -2.86 5.41
CA ALA A 207 -7.51 -2.79 4.78
C ALA A 207 -6.68 -1.65 5.39
N TRP A 208 -5.51 -2.00 5.91
CA TRP A 208 -4.47 -1.04 6.26
C TRP A 208 -3.62 -0.77 5.02
N ASN A 209 -3.92 0.31 4.30
CA ASN A 209 -3.16 0.71 3.11
C ASN A 209 -1.83 1.35 3.52
N THR A 210 -0.72 0.74 3.13
CA THR A 210 0.63 1.22 3.49
C THR A 210 1.60 1.19 2.30
N PRO A 211 2.42 2.24 2.11
CA PRO A 211 3.49 2.28 1.12
C PRO A 211 4.85 1.80 1.70
N GLU A 212 4.84 1.20 2.90
CA GLU A 212 6.02 0.73 3.61
C GLU A 212 6.64 -0.51 2.95
N TYR A 213 7.82 -0.94 3.42
CA TYR A 213 8.56 -2.03 2.78
C TYR A 213 7.88 -3.38 3.02
N ILE A 214 7.35 -4.00 1.96
CA ILE A 214 6.85 -5.38 1.96
C ILE A 214 7.23 -6.04 0.63
N LYS A 215 7.94 -7.17 0.66
CA LYS A 215 8.39 -7.87 -0.54
C LYS A 215 8.54 -9.37 -0.30
N ASP A 216 7.95 -10.18 -1.16
CA ASP A 216 8.15 -11.63 -1.12
C ASP A 216 9.54 -12.03 -1.66
N VAL A 217 10.10 -13.09 -1.09
CA VAL A 217 11.40 -13.63 -1.48
C VAL A 217 11.21 -14.93 -2.27
N GLY A 218 10.35 -14.89 -3.30
CA GLY A 218 9.92 -16.08 -4.05
C GLY A 218 10.89 -16.61 -5.11
N THR A 219 11.88 -15.82 -5.54
CA THR A 219 12.84 -16.18 -6.60
C THR A 219 14.24 -15.63 -6.30
N PRO A 220 15.31 -16.13 -6.95
CA PRO A 220 16.67 -15.61 -6.78
C PRO A 220 16.80 -14.12 -7.12
N GLU A 221 16.06 -13.64 -8.12
CA GLU A 221 16.04 -12.23 -8.52
C GLU A 221 15.45 -11.39 -7.39
N ARG A 222 14.29 -11.78 -6.85
CA ARG A 222 13.65 -11.09 -5.72
C ARG A 222 14.53 -11.11 -4.46
N LEU A 223 15.22 -12.22 -4.19
CA LEU A 223 16.17 -12.30 -3.08
C LEU A 223 17.32 -11.30 -3.24
N SER A 224 17.88 -11.18 -4.45
CA SER A 224 18.95 -10.24 -4.77
C SER A 224 18.48 -8.79 -4.61
N GLU A 225 17.29 -8.48 -5.09
CA GLU A 225 16.68 -7.16 -4.93
C GLU A 225 16.45 -6.80 -3.46
N VAL A 226 15.90 -7.73 -2.66
CA VAL A 226 15.64 -7.49 -1.23
C VAL A 226 16.96 -7.30 -0.46
N SER A 227 18.01 -8.02 -0.85
CA SER A 227 19.35 -7.86 -0.28
C SER A 227 19.92 -6.46 -0.57
N ALA A 228 19.83 -6.01 -1.82
CA ALA A 228 20.25 -4.66 -2.21
C ALA A 228 19.40 -3.56 -1.53
N ASP A 229 18.09 -3.76 -1.39
CA ASP A 229 17.19 -2.85 -0.67
C ASP A 229 17.57 -2.75 0.83
N LEU A 230 17.98 -3.86 1.45
CA LEU A 230 18.44 -3.87 2.83
C LEU A 230 19.78 -3.14 2.98
N GLU A 231 20.76 -3.46 2.12
CA GLU A 231 22.10 -2.86 2.14
C GLU A 231 22.07 -1.35 1.89
N SER A 232 21.19 -0.89 1.00
CA SER A 232 21.01 0.54 0.72
C SER A 232 20.27 1.30 1.82
N GLY A 233 19.74 0.60 2.84
CA GLY A 233 18.92 1.20 3.90
C GLY A 233 17.48 1.53 3.48
N LYS A 234 17.07 1.15 2.26
CA LYS A 234 15.73 1.42 1.73
C LYS A 234 14.64 0.80 2.62
N THR A 235 14.87 -0.40 3.15
CA THR A 235 13.91 -1.07 4.04
C THR A 235 13.57 -0.21 5.26
N ALA A 236 14.57 0.43 5.88
CA ALA A 236 14.38 1.33 7.02
C ALA A 236 13.78 2.67 6.58
N MET A 237 14.26 3.24 5.47
CA MET A 237 13.77 4.50 4.93
C MET A 237 12.26 4.47 4.64
N LEU A 238 11.74 3.34 4.16
CA LEU A 238 10.32 3.21 3.82
C LEU A 238 9.41 2.94 5.03
N ASN A 239 9.95 2.64 6.22
CA ASN A 239 9.13 2.47 7.42
C ASN A 239 8.50 3.80 7.83
N ARG A 240 7.18 3.81 8.12
CA ARG A 240 6.39 5.01 8.44
C ARG A 240 6.92 5.79 9.64
N GLN A 241 7.66 5.16 10.54
CA GLN A 241 8.30 5.85 11.67
C GLN A 241 9.33 6.89 11.20
N ASN A 242 9.87 6.73 10.00
CA ASN A 242 10.79 7.68 9.37
C ASN A 242 10.03 8.62 8.42
N PRO A 243 10.17 9.94 8.56
CA PRO A 243 9.55 10.88 7.63
C PRO A 243 10.03 10.67 6.19
N ARG A 244 9.10 10.56 5.24
CA ARG A 244 9.40 10.29 3.83
C ARG A 244 9.00 11.48 2.94
N PRO A 245 9.82 11.90 1.97
CA PRO A 245 9.42 12.96 1.05
C PRO A 245 8.32 12.47 0.09
N ALA A 246 7.49 13.38 -0.37
CA ALA A 246 6.43 13.12 -1.33
C ALA A 246 6.51 14.06 -2.53
N VAL A 247 5.99 13.60 -3.66
CA VAL A 247 5.60 14.44 -4.79
C VAL A 247 4.09 14.42 -4.88
N PHE A 248 3.50 15.58 -4.61
CA PHE A 248 2.08 15.83 -4.81
C PHE A 248 1.82 16.18 -6.26
N LEU A 249 0.87 15.51 -6.88
CA LEU A 249 0.54 15.64 -8.30
C LEU A 249 -0.90 16.12 -8.44
N ASP A 250 -1.16 17.12 -9.28
CA ASP A 250 -2.51 17.23 -9.84
C ASP A 250 -2.79 16.06 -10.79
N ARG A 251 -4.07 15.82 -11.06
CA ARG A 251 -4.52 14.78 -11.98
C ARG A 251 -4.67 15.35 -13.39
N ASP A 252 -5.66 16.22 -13.57
CA ASP A 252 -6.02 16.80 -14.85
C ASP A 252 -4.95 17.80 -15.29
N GLY A 253 -4.43 17.67 -16.50
CA GLY A 253 -3.36 18.55 -17.01
C GLY A 253 -1.94 18.15 -16.62
N VAL A 254 -1.76 17.20 -15.68
CA VAL A 254 -0.44 16.71 -15.24
C VAL A 254 -0.26 15.22 -15.54
N ILE A 255 -1.22 14.39 -15.12
CA ILE A 255 -1.22 12.93 -15.31
C ILE A 255 -2.06 12.56 -16.55
N ASN A 256 -3.23 13.17 -16.71
CA ASN A 256 -4.09 12.99 -17.86
C ASN A 256 -4.27 14.27 -18.67
N GLU A 257 -4.65 14.11 -19.93
CA GLU A 257 -5.02 15.23 -20.80
C GLU A 257 -6.10 16.09 -20.13
N TYR A 258 -5.89 17.41 -20.16
CA TYR A 258 -6.91 18.36 -19.72
C TYR A 258 -8.02 18.43 -20.79
N ARG A 259 -9.20 17.90 -20.44
CA ARG A 259 -10.40 17.89 -21.29
C ARG A 259 -11.59 18.59 -20.62
N GLY A 260 -11.30 19.58 -19.77
CA GLY A 260 -12.31 20.23 -18.93
C GLY A 260 -12.72 19.32 -17.76
N LEU A 261 -14.03 19.05 -17.64
CA LEU A 261 -14.56 18.24 -16.52
C LEU A 261 -14.64 16.77 -16.91
N VAL A 262 -13.61 16.01 -16.51
CA VAL A 262 -13.60 14.55 -16.61
C VAL A 262 -14.66 13.98 -15.66
N SER A 263 -15.70 13.39 -16.22
CA SER A 263 -16.89 12.92 -15.48
C SER A 263 -17.17 11.43 -15.69
N ARG A 264 -16.55 10.82 -16.71
CA ARG A 264 -16.64 9.40 -17.02
C ARG A 264 -15.26 8.80 -17.25
N PRO A 265 -15.08 7.48 -17.06
CA PRO A 265 -13.81 6.82 -17.36
C PRO A 265 -13.30 7.08 -18.77
N ASP A 266 -14.17 7.18 -19.77
CA ASP A 266 -13.77 7.41 -21.17
C ASP A 266 -13.21 8.81 -21.42
N ASP A 267 -13.54 9.79 -20.58
CA ASP A 267 -12.97 11.14 -20.64
C ASP A 267 -11.51 11.15 -20.17
N PHE A 268 -11.11 10.14 -19.38
CA PHE A 268 -9.76 10.01 -18.85
C PHE A 268 -8.81 9.42 -19.89
N ILE A 269 -7.87 10.24 -20.35
CA ILE A 269 -6.80 9.88 -21.29
C ILE A 269 -5.45 10.13 -20.61
N LEU A 270 -4.78 9.04 -20.22
CA LEU A 270 -3.46 9.10 -19.59
C LEU A 270 -2.43 9.67 -20.57
N TYR A 271 -1.59 10.60 -20.11
CA TYR A 271 -0.46 11.04 -20.92
C TYR A 271 0.55 9.91 -21.11
N PRO A 272 1.17 9.78 -22.31
CA PRO A 272 2.11 8.70 -22.61
C PRO A 272 3.41 8.76 -21.81
N PHE A 273 3.67 9.85 -21.08
CA PHE A 273 4.83 10.04 -20.22
C PHE A 273 4.54 9.84 -18.74
N ALA A 274 3.26 9.76 -18.34
CA ALA A 274 2.88 9.82 -16.93
C ALA A 274 3.40 8.62 -16.12
N ALA A 275 3.24 7.41 -16.64
CA ALA A 275 3.69 6.19 -15.95
C ALA A 275 5.21 6.19 -15.74
N ARG A 276 5.99 6.49 -16.78
CA ARG A 276 7.46 6.58 -16.69
C ARG A 276 7.91 7.62 -15.66
N ALA A 277 7.25 8.79 -15.63
CA ALA A 277 7.58 9.84 -14.69
C ALA A 277 7.29 9.43 -13.23
N ILE A 278 6.11 8.85 -12.96
CA ILE A 278 5.73 8.35 -11.64
C ILE A 278 6.69 7.25 -11.17
N LYS A 279 7.01 6.28 -12.05
CA LYS A 279 7.99 5.22 -11.75
C LYS A 279 9.35 5.79 -11.38
N LYS A 280 9.81 6.83 -12.09
CA LYS A 280 11.10 7.48 -11.81
C LYS A 280 11.12 8.17 -10.44
N LEU A 281 10.01 8.77 -10.01
CA LEU A 281 9.88 9.39 -8.69
C LEU A 281 9.85 8.34 -7.57
N GLU A 282 9.11 7.25 -7.77
CA GLU A 282 9.03 6.13 -6.82
C GLU A 282 10.41 5.48 -6.60
N GLN A 283 11.14 5.22 -7.69
CA GLN A 283 12.50 4.68 -7.63
C GLN A 283 13.50 5.61 -6.94
N ALA A 284 13.23 6.92 -6.92
CA ALA A 284 14.03 7.89 -6.18
C ALA A 284 13.63 7.99 -4.68
N GLY A 285 12.65 7.20 -4.23
CA GLY A 285 12.24 7.11 -2.83
C GLY A 285 11.09 8.04 -2.44
N PHE A 286 10.46 8.75 -3.37
CA PHE A 286 9.33 9.62 -3.09
C PHE A 286 8.02 8.83 -2.96
N LEU A 287 7.13 9.30 -2.08
CA LEU A 287 5.70 8.97 -2.17
C LEU A 287 5.09 9.73 -3.36
N CYS A 288 4.33 9.07 -4.23
CA CYS A 288 3.59 9.69 -5.32
C CYS A 288 2.12 9.79 -4.96
N ILE A 289 1.64 11.00 -4.68
CA ILE A 289 0.31 11.24 -4.12
C ILE A 289 -0.47 12.20 -5.03
N ILE A 290 -1.64 11.79 -5.47
CA ILE A 290 -2.53 12.67 -6.24
C ILE A 290 -3.40 13.50 -5.30
N ILE A 291 -3.54 14.79 -5.60
CA ILE A 291 -4.50 15.69 -4.97
C ILE A 291 -5.26 16.48 -6.04
N SER A 292 -6.56 16.21 -6.17
CA SER A 292 -7.33 16.77 -7.29
C SER A 292 -8.65 17.42 -6.88
N ASN A 293 -8.99 18.54 -7.53
CA ASN A 293 -10.30 19.15 -7.42
C ASN A 293 -11.26 18.46 -8.41
N GLN A 294 -12.34 17.85 -7.94
CA GLN A 294 -13.30 17.12 -8.78
C GLN A 294 -14.69 17.77 -8.74
N PRO A 295 -14.83 19.00 -9.27
CA PRO A 295 -16.08 19.76 -9.16
C PRO A 295 -17.21 19.22 -10.04
N ALA A 296 -16.94 18.23 -10.91
CA ALA A 296 -17.97 17.53 -11.69
C ALA A 296 -19.08 16.97 -10.79
N VAL A 297 -18.72 16.51 -9.58
CA VAL A 297 -19.67 16.04 -8.57
C VAL A 297 -20.59 17.16 -8.08
N ALA A 298 -20.03 18.29 -7.64
CA ALA A 298 -20.82 19.45 -7.24
C ALA A 298 -21.64 20.06 -8.38
N ARG A 299 -21.25 19.84 -9.64
CA ARG A 299 -22.00 20.26 -10.82
C ARG A 299 -23.07 19.23 -11.26
N GLY A 300 -23.23 18.13 -10.52
CA GLY A 300 -24.19 17.06 -10.81
C GLY A 300 -23.90 16.26 -12.08
N LEU A 301 -22.69 16.38 -12.64
CA LEU A 301 -22.31 15.69 -13.87
C LEU A 301 -21.95 14.21 -13.64
N CYS A 302 -21.52 13.87 -12.43
CA CYS A 302 -21.16 12.51 -12.04
C CYS A 302 -21.29 12.32 -10.51
N SER A 303 -21.34 11.07 -10.08
CA SER A 303 -21.31 10.67 -8.67
C SER A 303 -19.87 10.53 -8.14
N ILE A 304 -19.74 10.32 -6.83
CA ILE A 304 -18.45 9.94 -6.22
C ILE A 304 -17.96 8.60 -6.77
N ASP A 305 -18.86 7.64 -7.00
CA ASP A 305 -18.50 6.32 -7.53
C ASP A 305 -18.01 6.38 -8.98
N ASP A 306 -18.50 7.34 -9.76
CA ASP A 306 -17.97 7.62 -11.10
C ASP A 306 -16.53 8.14 -11.04
N ILE A 307 -16.24 9.06 -10.10
CA ILE A 307 -14.87 9.53 -9.84
C ILE A 307 -13.96 8.38 -9.39
N ARG A 308 -14.44 7.50 -8.50
CA ARG A 308 -13.70 6.30 -8.11
C ARG A 308 -13.42 5.39 -9.30
N SER A 309 -14.37 5.24 -10.21
CA SER A 309 -14.21 4.45 -11.44
C SER A 309 -13.19 5.05 -12.40
N ILE A 310 -13.13 6.38 -12.51
CA ILE A 310 -12.06 7.09 -13.23
C ILE A 310 -10.69 6.82 -12.58
N HIS A 311 -10.59 6.91 -11.25
CA HIS A 311 -9.33 6.65 -10.55
C HIS A 311 -8.89 5.19 -10.66
N LYS A 312 -9.82 4.23 -10.64
CA LYS A 312 -9.54 2.83 -10.96
C LYS A 312 -8.97 2.67 -12.37
N LYS A 313 -9.54 3.33 -13.37
CA LYS A 313 -8.99 3.33 -14.74
C LYS A 313 -7.56 3.87 -14.76
N MET A 314 -7.31 4.98 -14.09
CA MET A 314 -5.99 5.58 -13.97
C MET A 314 -4.97 4.63 -13.33
N GLU A 315 -5.26 4.09 -12.14
CA GLU A 315 -4.38 3.15 -11.46
C GLU A 315 -4.13 1.89 -12.31
N TRP A 316 -5.16 1.38 -12.98
CA TRP A 316 -5.06 0.25 -13.89
C TRP A 316 -4.14 0.54 -15.09
N GLN A 317 -4.29 1.71 -15.75
CA GLN A 317 -3.44 2.11 -16.87
C GLN A 317 -1.98 2.34 -16.45
N LEU A 318 -1.76 2.96 -15.29
CA LEU A 318 -0.41 3.12 -14.73
C LEU A 318 0.25 1.77 -14.43
N GLY A 319 -0.53 0.82 -13.90
CA GLY A 319 -0.07 -0.53 -13.63
C GLY A 319 0.44 -1.27 -14.87
N LEU A 320 -0.10 -0.99 -16.07
CA LEU A 320 0.35 -1.63 -17.32
C LEU A 320 1.83 -1.34 -17.61
N GLU A 321 2.32 -0.19 -17.16
CA GLU A 321 3.72 0.24 -17.29
C GLU A 321 4.49 0.10 -15.97
N GLN A 322 3.95 -0.69 -15.02
CA GLN A 322 4.54 -0.92 -13.69
C GLN A 322 4.74 0.36 -12.87
N ALA A 323 3.90 1.38 -13.09
CA ALA A 323 3.85 2.57 -12.27
C ALA A 323 2.75 2.43 -11.20
N LYS A 324 3.01 2.99 -10.02
CA LYS A 324 2.09 2.92 -8.89
C LYS A 324 1.98 4.26 -8.18
N LEU A 325 0.82 4.50 -7.58
CA LEU A 325 0.54 5.64 -6.73
C LEU A 325 0.39 5.14 -5.30
N ASP A 326 0.84 5.93 -4.32
CA ASP A 326 0.69 5.59 -2.90
C ASP A 326 -0.70 5.98 -2.39
N ALA A 327 -1.27 7.09 -2.91
CA ALA A 327 -2.62 7.53 -2.60
C ALA A 327 -3.22 8.48 -3.64
N VAL A 328 -4.55 8.54 -3.64
CA VAL A 328 -5.34 9.49 -4.42
C VAL A 328 -6.33 10.17 -3.50
N TYR A 329 -6.18 11.48 -3.31
CA TYR A 329 -7.15 12.32 -2.62
C TYR A 329 -7.84 13.23 -3.63
N PHE A 330 -9.14 13.44 -3.43
CA PHE A 330 -9.89 14.37 -4.25
C PHE A 330 -10.93 15.13 -3.45
N CYS A 331 -11.27 16.31 -3.93
CA CYS A 331 -12.27 17.18 -3.32
C CYS A 331 -13.47 17.33 -4.26
N PRO A 332 -14.66 16.80 -3.91
CA PRO A 332 -15.85 16.86 -4.77
C PRO A 332 -16.57 18.21 -4.73
N HIS A 333 -16.17 19.10 -3.82
CA HIS A 333 -16.88 20.32 -3.46
C HIS A 333 -16.64 21.49 -4.42
N HIS A 334 -17.60 22.41 -4.47
CA HIS A 334 -17.45 23.70 -5.15
C HIS A 334 -18.22 24.81 -4.39
N PRO A 335 -17.59 25.97 -4.09
CA PRO A 335 -18.25 27.03 -3.32
C PRO A 335 -19.35 27.75 -4.11
N ASP A 336 -19.14 27.95 -5.41
CA ASP A 336 -20.07 28.74 -6.24
C ASP A 336 -21.34 27.96 -6.57
N ARG A 337 -22.49 28.64 -6.49
CA ARG A 337 -23.85 28.14 -6.80
C ARG A 337 -24.38 28.76 -8.09
N GLY A 338 -25.45 28.18 -8.63
CA GLY A 338 -26.19 28.68 -9.80
C GLY A 338 -25.98 27.88 -11.08
N TYR A 339 -25.51 26.63 -11.00
CA TYR A 339 -25.44 25.76 -12.18
C TYR A 339 -26.77 25.01 -12.37
N PRO A 340 -27.25 24.79 -13.60
CA PRO A 340 -28.55 24.18 -13.86
C PRO A 340 -28.76 22.79 -13.21
N GLU A 341 -27.69 22.00 -13.15
CA GLU A 341 -27.71 20.61 -12.68
C GLU A 341 -26.92 20.44 -11.36
N GLU A 342 -26.71 21.50 -10.57
CA GLU A 342 -25.87 21.39 -9.37
C GLU A 342 -26.37 20.39 -8.34
N ASN A 343 -25.44 19.69 -7.69
CA ASN A 343 -25.71 18.88 -6.51
C ASN A 343 -25.50 19.73 -5.25
N PRO A 344 -26.57 20.12 -4.52
CA PRO A 344 -26.47 21.05 -3.39
C PRO A 344 -25.61 20.54 -2.24
N ASP A 345 -25.51 19.22 -2.06
CA ASP A 345 -24.76 18.60 -0.96
C ASP A 345 -23.26 18.88 -1.05
N TYR A 346 -22.77 19.08 -2.28
CA TYR A 346 -21.36 19.38 -2.53
C TYR A 346 -21.10 20.87 -2.81
N LYS A 347 -22.12 21.73 -2.68
CA LYS A 347 -22.03 23.20 -2.84
C LYS A 347 -21.63 23.91 -1.55
N ILE A 348 -20.44 23.58 -1.08
CA ILE A 348 -19.89 24.09 0.18
C ILE A 348 -18.49 24.66 0.00
N SER A 349 -18.15 25.60 0.89
CA SER A 349 -16.76 25.96 1.12
C SER A 349 -16.12 24.91 2.03
N CYS A 350 -14.95 24.41 1.66
CA CYS A 350 -14.26 23.35 2.38
C CYS A 350 -12.75 23.58 2.33
N SER A 351 -12.05 23.02 3.32
CA SER A 351 -10.60 23.11 3.41
C SER A 351 -9.86 22.12 2.49
N CYS A 352 -10.55 21.14 1.89
CA CYS A 352 -9.93 20.19 0.97
C CYS A 352 -9.60 20.79 -0.38
N ARG A 353 -10.42 21.73 -0.86
CA ARG A 353 -10.36 22.21 -2.25
C ARG A 353 -9.12 23.08 -2.42
N LYS A 354 -8.27 22.75 -3.40
CA LYS A 354 -7.16 23.64 -3.79
C LYS A 354 -7.74 25.01 -4.16
N PRO A 355 -7.16 26.15 -3.73
CA PRO A 355 -5.80 26.32 -3.23
C PRO A 355 -5.62 26.09 -1.71
N ASP A 356 -6.61 25.58 -0.98
CA ASP A 356 -6.41 25.15 0.40
C ASP A 356 -5.64 23.82 0.46
N ILE A 357 -5.15 23.47 1.64
CA ILE A 357 -4.14 22.41 1.84
C ILE A 357 -4.70 21.18 2.56
N GLY A 358 -6.02 21.02 2.65
CA GLY A 358 -6.65 19.93 3.41
C GLY A 358 -6.23 18.55 2.94
N MET A 359 -6.16 18.32 1.62
CA MET A 359 -5.71 17.02 1.06
C MET A 359 -4.24 16.73 1.38
N ILE A 360 -3.36 17.76 1.34
CA ILE A 360 -1.94 17.62 1.71
C ILE A 360 -1.81 17.29 3.19
N LYS A 361 -2.57 17.97 4.06
CA LYS A 361 -2.59 17.69 5.50
C LYS A 361 -3.02 16.26 5.80
N GLN A 362 -4.07 15.77 5.12
CA GLN A 362 -4.52 14.39 5.28
C GLN A 362 -3.42 13.40 4.87
N ALA A 363 -2.78 13.61 3.72
CA ALA A 363 -1.66 12.78 3.28
C ALA A 363 -0.48 12.78 4.28
N CYS A 364 -0.19 13.92 4.92
CA CYS A 364 0.85 13.98 5.96
C CYS A 364 0.51 13.14 7.18
N LEU A 365 -0.77 13.12 7.60
CA LEU A 365 -1.24 12.27 8.70
C LEU A 365 -1.15 10.80 8.32
N ASP A 366 -1.54 10.45 7.10
CA ASP A 366 -1.63 9.08 6.62
C ASP A 366 -0.25 8.46 6.38
N PHE A 367 0.77 9.25 5.99
CA PHE A 367 2.06 8.72 5.54
C PHE A 367 3.32 9.31 6.21
N ASN A 368 3.19 10.17 7.22
CA ASN A 368 4.32 10.83 7.90
C ASN A 368 5.27 11.54 6.91
N ILE A 369 4.74 12.50 6.16
CA ILE A 369 5.45 13.13 5.03
C ILE A 369 6.40 14.24 5.51
N ASP A 370 7.65 14.24 5.03
CA ASP A 370 8.59 15.36 5.17
C ASP A 370 8.31 16.44 4.10
N LEU A 371 7.44 17.40 4.43
CA LEU A 371 7.07 18.49 3.53
C LEU A 371 8.26 19.34 3.06
N LYS A 372 9.33 19.47 3.86
CA LYS A 372 10.49 20.31 3.49
C LYS A 372 11.29 19.74 2.34
N LYS A 373 11.21 18.42 2.13
CA LYS A 373 11.85 17.69 1.03
C LYS A 373 10.86 17.27 -0.06
N SER A 374 9.64 17.80 -0.01
CA SER A 374 8.53 17.41 -0.88
C SER A 374 8.26 18.47 -1.95
N TYR A 375 7.62 18.02 -3.03
CA TYR A 375 7.33 18.83 -4.21
C TYR A 375 5.83 18.83 -4.53
N PHE A 376 5.36 19.89 -5.18
CA PHE A 376 4.06 19.90 -5.86
C PHE A 376 4.29 20.06 -7.36
N ILE A 377 3.75 19.16 -8.19
CA ILE A 377 3.67 19.33 -9.65
C ILE A 377 2.23 19.64 -10.08
N GLY A 378 2.01 20.79 -10.71
CA GLY A 378 0.67 21.27 -11.12
C GLY A 378 0.74 22.13 -12.38
N ASP A 379 -0.38 22.32 -13.07
CA ASP A 379 -0.48 23.11 -14.31
C ASP A 379 -1.16 24.47 -14.10
N SER A 380 -1.82 24.68 -12.97
CA SER A 380 -2.61 25.90 -12.73
C SER A 380 -2.01 26.82 -11.65
N ALA A 381 -2.35 28.11 -11.71
CA ALA A 381 -2.03 29.06 -10.62
C ALA A 381 -2.62 28.63 -9.26
N ARG A 382 -3.70 27.84 -9.28
CA ARG A 382 -4.36 27.31 -8.07
C ARG A 382 -3.48 26.27 -7.38
N ASP A 383 -2.82 25.41 -8.15
CA ASP A 383 -1.90 24.40 -7.64
C ASP A 383 -0.67 25.04 -7.02
N MET A 384 -0.09 26.02 -7.71
CA MET A 384 1.06 26.76 -7.19
C MET A 384 0.73 27.45 -5.86
N LYS A 385 -0.46 28.06 -5.75
CA LYS A 385 -0.93 28.62 -4.48
C LYS A 385 -1.10 27.55 -3.39
N CYS A 386 -1.64 26.38 -3.73
CA CYS A 386 -1.78 25.27 -2.78
C CYS A 386 -0.43 24.80 -2.25
N GLY A 387 0.52 24.49 -3.14
CA GLY A 387 1.85 24.03 -2.74
C GLY A 387 2.64 25.08 -1.95
N LYS A 388 2.55 26.35 -2.33
CA LYS A 388 3.17 27.47 -1.59
C LYS A 388 2.60 27.59 -0.17
N ARG A 389 1.29 27.45 0.00
CA ARG A 389 0.62 27.45 1.32
C ARG A 389 1.01 26.24 2.17
N ALA A 390 1.33 25.11 1.55
CA ALA A 390 1.81 23.91 2.21
C ALA A 390 3.33 23.94 2.50
N GLY A 391 4.06 24.94 2.00
CA GLY A 391 5.52 25.03 2.14
C GLY A 391 6.30 24.07 1.22
N LEU A 392 5.70 23.65 0.11
CA LEU A 392 6.29 22.77 -0.88
C LEU A 392 7.12 23.53 -1.92
N LEU A 393 8.09 22.84 -2.53
CA LEU A 393 8.72 23.33 -3.75
C LEU A 393 7.81 23.04 -4.95
N ASN A 394 7.34 24.11 -5.59
CA ASN A 394 6.40 24.02 -6.70
C ASN A 394 7.11 23.88 -8.05
N ILE A 395 6.69 22.92 -8.87
CA ILE A 395 7.08 22.82 -10.27
C ILE A 395 5.82 22.93 -11.12
N ALA A 396 5.79 23.92 -12.00
CA ALA A 396 4.72 24.05 -12.97
C ALA A 396 5.00 23.19 -14.21
N VAL A 397 3.95 22.64 -14.81
CA VAL A 397 4.02 22.02 -16.14
C VAL A 397 3.30 22.87 -17.19
N GLU A 398 3.79 22.85 -18.43
CA GLU A 398 3.17 23.57 -19.56
C GLU A 398 1.99 22.83 -20.20
N THR A 399 1.77 21.56 -19.81
CA THR A 399 0.54 20.83 -20.13
C THR A 399 -0.66 21.41 -19.37
N GLY A 400 -1.88 21.00 -19.73
CA GLY A 400 -3.08 21.41 -18.99
C GLY A 400 -3.54 22.85 -19.24
N GLU A 401 -3.99 23.52 -18.18
CA GLU A 401 -4.42 24.92 -18.21
C GLU A 401 -3.25 25.88 -18.50
N ASN A 402 -2.03 25.52 -18.09
CA ASN A 402 -0.80 26.32 -18.23
C ASN A 402 -0.98 27.77 -17.78
N THR A 403 -1.53 27.95 -16.57
CA THR A 403 -1.80 29.28 -15.98
C THR A 403 -0.86 29.65 -14.83
N ALA A 404 0.10 28.78 -14.50
CA ALA A 404 1.05 29.01 -13.44
C ALA A 404 2.00 30.17 -13.76
N ALA A 405 2.15 31.11 -12.82
CA ALA A 405 3.09 32.21 -12.95
C ALA A 405 4.50 31.75 -12.56
N ARG A 406 5.52 32.15 -13.34
CA ARG A 406 6.93 31.77 -13.09
C ARG A 406 7.45 32.16 -11.72
N GLU A 407 6.96 33.26 -11.15
CA GLU A 407 7.31 33.76 -9.83
C GLU A 407 6.82 32.90 -8.65
N ASP A 408 5.82 32.04 -8.88
CA ASP A 408 5.27 31.14 -7.86
C ASP A 408 5.87 29.71 -7.93
N CYS A 409 6.86 29.50 -8.80
CA CYS A 409 7.41 28.19 -9.12
C CYS A 409 8.93 28.15 -8.88
N PHE A 410 9.42 27.02 -8.37
CA PHE A 410 10.85 26.70 -8.36
C PHE A 410 11.36 26.47 -9.79
N SER A 411 10.55 25.82 -10.64
CA SER A 411 10.83 25.63 -12.06
C SER A 411 9.55 25.49 -12.87
N ILE A 412 9.64 25.72 -14.17
CA ILE A 412 8.63 25.37 -15.16
C ILE A 412 9.23 24.27 -16.04
N CYS A 413 8.45 23.23 -16.30
CA CYS A 413 8.82 22.10 -17.14
C CYS A 413 7.76 21.91 -18.24
N THR A 414 8.16 21.35 -19.38
CA THR A 414 7.24 21.07 -20.49
C THR A 414 6.16 20.06 -20.12
N ASN A 415 6.47 19.08 -19.24
CA ASN A 415 5.56 18.03 -18.79
C ASN A 415 6.04 17.35 -17.50
N LEU A 416 5.27 16.35 -17.04
CA LEU A 416 5.56 15.58 -15.81
C LEU A 416 6.88 14.79 -15.88
N GLU A 417 7.30 14.29 -17.05
CA GLU A 417 8.55 13.52 -17.20
C GLU A 417 9.79 14.39 -17.04
N GLU A 418 9.76 15.62 -17.57
CA GLU A 418 10.82 16.60 -17.33
C GLU A 418 10.86 17.02 -15.85
N ALA A 419 9.70 17.29 -15.23
CA ALA A 419 9.61 17.62 -13.81
C ALA A 419 10.17 16.51 -12.90
N ALA A 420 9.82 15.25 -13.18
CA ALA A 420 10.40 14.10 -12.49
C ALA A 420 11.92 13.99 -12.70
N GLY A 421 12.41 14.29 -13.91
CA GLY A 421 13.83 14.40 -14.20
C GLY A 421 14.55 15.44 -13.35
N LEU A 422 13.96 16.64 -13.25
CA LEU A 422 14.49 17.73 -12.44
C LEU A 422 14.56 17.32 -10.96
N ILE A 423 13.46 16.82 -10.37
CA ILE A 423 13.40 16.40 -8.97
C ILE A 423 14.51 15.38 -8.67
N CYS A 424 14.62 14.34 -9.49
CA CYS A 424 15.64 13.30 -9.27
C CYS A 424 17.08 13.81 -9.46
N SER A 425 17.29 14.86 -10.25
CA SER A 425 18.61 15.48 -10.42
C SER A 425 19.02 16.36 -9.23
N VAL A 426 18.04 17.00 -8.59
CA VAL A 426 18.25 17.87 -7.41
C VAL A 426 18.38 17.02 -6.15
N PHE A 427 17.57 15.98 -6.00
CA PHE A 427 17.53 15.14 -4.79
C PHE A 427 18.75 14.21 -4.63
N LYS A 428 19.44 13.87 -5.72
CA LYS A 428 20.67 13.06 -5.68
C LYS A 428 21.92 13.87 -5.26
N LYS A 429 21.81 15.19 -5.10
CA LYS A 429 22.84 16.08 -4.56
C LYS A 429 22.53 16.40 -3.11
#